data_AF-A0A5P9I1A0-F1
#
_entry.id   AF-A0A5P9I1A0-F1
#
_cell.length_a   1.000
_cell.length_b   1.000
_cell.length_c   1.000
_cell.angle_alpha   90.00
_cell.angle_beta   90.00
_cell.angle_gamma   90.00
#
_symmetry.space_group_name_H-M   'P 1'
#
loop_
_entity.id
_entity.type
_entity.pdbx_description
1 polymer ?
#
loop_
_entity_poly.entity_id
_entity_poly.type
_entity_poly.pdbx_seq_one_letter_code
_entity_poly.pdbx_strand_id
1 'polypeptide(L)' 'MQFFRPFLVLGLLGPLAACGNTVPEQALFGGAAGTGAAAVVGGSLLTGAAVGAAGNVAFCQVYPEKCL' A
#
# COMPACT_ATOMS: atom_id res chain seq x y z
N MET A 1 20.43 3.36 5.57
CA MET A 1 20.40 2.18 6.46
C MET A 1 19.20 2.34 7.40
N GLN A 2 18.13 1.59 7.21
CA GLN A 2 16.89 1.61 8.03
C GLN A 2 16.39 0.16 8.23
N PHE A 3 17.34 -0.72 8.59
CA PHE A 3 17.26 -2.18 8.55
C PHE A 3 16.43 -2.82 9.67
N PHE A 4 15.64 -2.08 10.46
CA PHE A 4 14.93 -2.66 11.61
C PHE A 4 13.65 -1.88 11.95
N ARG A 5 12.49 -2.40 11.54
CA ARG A 5 11.22 -2.19 12.26
C ARG A 5 10.33 -3.42 12.01
N PRO A 6 10.42 -4.42 12.90
CA PRO A 6 9.73 -5.69 12.73
C PRO A 6 8.24 -5.50 13.05
N PHE A 7 7.38 -5.90 12.13
CA PHE A 7 6.08 -6.60 12.28
C PHE A 7 5.23 -6.55 13.60
N LEU A 8 5.37 -5.62 14.55
CA LEU A 8 4.85 -5.80 15.93
C LEU A 8 3.99 -4.68 16.53
N VAL A 9 3.23 -3.88 15.78
CA VAL A 9 2.20 -3.06 16.47
C VAL A 9 0.89 -3.07 15.70
N LEU A 10 0.11 -4.11 15.96
CA LEU A 10 -1.33 -4.08 15.79
C LEU A 10 -1.91 -3.05 16.79
N GLY A 11 -2.46 -1.95 16.28
CA GLY A 11 -3.46 -1.16 16.99
C GLY A 11 -2.94 -0.01 17.86
N LEU A 12 -2.99 1.20 17.31
CA LEU A 12 -3.78 2.36 17.79
C LEU A 12 -3.18 3.63 17.15
N LEU A 13 -3.96 4.31 16.30
CA LEU A 13 -3.80 5.72 15.90
C LEU A 13 -2.85 6.08 14.71
N GLY A 14 -3.14 5.55 13.51
CA GLY A 14 -2.78 6.12 12.16
C GLY A 14 -1.29 6.10 11.77
N PRO A 15 -0.90 6.11 10.46
CA PRO A 15 -1.61 6.22 9.18
C PRO A 15 -1.60 4.85 8.43
N LEU A 16 -1.94 4.78 7.15
CA LEU A 16 -2.04 3.53 6.37
C LEU A 16 -0.76 2.67 6.48
N ALA A 17 -0.82 1.57 7.24
CA ALA A 17 0.20 0.52 7.34
C ALA A 17 0.41 -0.30 6.03
N ALA A 18 0.09 0.29 4.88
CA ALA A 18 0.06 -0.38 3.58
C ALA A 18 1.21 0.02 2.65
N CYS A 19 2.15 0.86 3.10
CA CYS A 19 3.28 1.21 2.25
C CYS A 19 4.27 0.05 2.15
N GLY A 20 4.65 -0.60 3.24
CA GLY A 20 5.74 -1.57 3.18
C GLY A 20 7.09 -0.93 2.87
N ASN A 21 8.15 -1.72 2.94
CA ASN A 21 9.50 -1.19 3.04
C ASN A 21 10.20 -0.99 1.69
N THR A 22 9.65 -1.57 0.63
CA THR A 22 10.26 -1.57 -0.70
C THR A 22 9.22 -1.20 -1.76
N VAL A 23 9.66 -0.67 -2.92
CA VAL A 23 8.76 -0.36 -4.04
C VAL A 23 7.90 -1.57 -4.47
N PRO A 24 8.44 -2.81 -4.56
CA PRO A 24 7.63 -3.99 -4.83
C PRO A 24 6.57 -4.27 -3.78
N GLU A 25 6.87 -4.11 -2.49
CA GLU A 25 5.88 -4.23 -1.42
C GLU A 25 4.80 -3.14 -1.52
N GLN A 26 5.19 -1.88 -1.76
CA GLN A 26 4.26 -0.78 -1.99
C GLN A 26 3.31 -1.09 -3.14
N ALA A 27 3.85 -1.58 -4.26
CA ALA A 27 3.06 -1.97 -5.41
C ALA A 27 2.14 -3.16 -5.08
N LEU A 28 2.63 -4.14 -4.31
CA LEU A 28 1.86 -5.33 -3.95
C LEU A 28 0.69 -4.99 -3.02
N PHE A 29 0.91 -4.18 -1.98
CA PHE A 29 -0.14 -3.75 -1.06
C PHE A 29 -1.18 -2.87 -1.76
N GLY A 30 -0.73 -1.88 -2.52
CA GLY A 30 -1.61 -1.03 -3.32
C GLY A 30 -2.38 -1.80 -4.37
N GLY A 31 -1.70 -2.72 -5.06
CA GLY A 31 -2.30 -3.55 -6.08
C GLY A 31 -3.33 -4.52 -5.50
N ALA A 32 -3.02 -5.19 -4.40
CA ALA A 32 -3.97 -6.07 -3.72
C ALA A 32 -5.23 -5.31 -3.26
N ALA A 33 -5.04 -4.14 -2.64
CA ALA A 33 -6.16 -3.28 -2.24
C ALA A 33 -6.99 -2.80 -3.44
N GLY A 34 -6.33 -2.37 -4.51
CA GLY A 34 -6.99 -1.94 -5.74
C GLY A 34 -7.74 -3.05 -6.46
N THR A 35 -7.20 -4.28 -6.46
CA THR A 35 -7.86 -5.46 -7.00
C THR A 35 -9.09 -5.82 -6.18
N GLY A 36 -8.98 -5.80 -4.84
CA GLY A 36 -10.09 -6.04 -3.93
C GLY A 36 -11.20 -5.01 -4.09
N ALA A 37 -10.85 -3.72 -4.18
CA ALA A 37 -11.80 -2.65 -4.44
C ALA A 37 -12.51 -2.85 -5.78
N ALA A 38 -11.76 -3.15 -6.84
CA ALA A 38 -12.32 -3.44 -8.16
C ALA A 38 -13.26 -4.66 -8.13
N ALA A 39 -12.92 -5.72 -7.39
CA ALA A 39 -13.77 -6.90 -7.25
C ALA A 39 -15.12 -6.57 -6.59
N VAL A 40 -15.09 -5.75 -5.53
CA VAL A 40 -16.31 -5.35 -4.80
C VAL A 40 -17.23 -4.49 -5.65
N VAL A 41 -16.69 -3.53 -6.41
CA VAL A 41 -17.49 -2.62 -7.23
C VAL A 41 -17.79 -3.16 -8.64
N GLY A 42 -17.39 -4.40 -8.95
CA GLY A 42 -17.59 -5.00 -10.27
C GLY A 42 -16.74 -4.36 -11.38
N GLY A 43 -15.61 -3.73 -11.03
CA GLY A 43 -14.68 -3.11 -11.97
C GLY A 43 -13.62 -4.08 -12.52
N SER A 44 -12.78 -3.57 -13.43
CA SER A 44 -11.64 -4.32 -13.96
C SER A 44 -10.59 -4.58 -12.88
N LEU A 45 -10.38 -5.85 -12.55
CA LEU A 45 -9.40 -6.28 -11.55
C LEU A 45 -7.97 -5.84 -11.91
N LEU A 46 -7.59 -6.00 -13.16
CA LEU A 46 -6.25 -5.61 -13.63
C LEU A 46 -6.05 -4.11 -13.56
N THR A 47 -7.08 -3.33 -13.93
CA THR A 47 -7.03 -1.87 -13.83
C THR A 47 -6.99 -1.42 -12.38
N GLY A 48 -7.80 -2.02 -11.51
CA GLY A 48 -7.77 -1.77 -10.07
C GLY A 48 -6.41 -2.08 -9.47
N ALA A 49 -5.83 -3.23 -9.81
CA ALA A 49 -4.48 -3.61 -9.38
C ALA A 49 -3.42 -2.61 -9.85
N ALA A 50 -3.44 -2.23 -11.13
CA ALA A 50 -2.45 -1.31 -11.70
C ALA A 50 -2.55 0.09 -11.08
N VAL A 51 -3.76 0.65 -10.98
CA VAL A 51 -4.00 1.97 -10.39
C VAL A 51 -3.72 1.96 -8.89
N GLY A 52 -4.13 0.92 -8.17
CA GLY A 52 -3.86 0.77 -6.75
C GLY A 52 -2.36 0.63 -6.46
N ALA A 53 -1.65 -0.18 -7.23
CA ALA A 53 -0.20 -0.34 -7.11
C ALA A 53 0.54 0.98 -7.36
N ALA A 54 0.25 1.64 -8.49
CA ALA A 54 0.87 2.91 -8.84
C ALA A 54 0.54 4.02 -7.83
N GLY A 55 -0.73 4.09 -7.41
CA GLY A 55 -1.20 5.07 -6.43
C GLY A 55 -0.56 4.89 -5.06
N ASN A 56 -0.43 3.65 -4.58
CA ASN A 56 0.22 3.38 -3.30
C ASN A 56 1.72 3.71 -3.36
N VAL A 57 2.43 3.24 -4.40
CA VAL A 57 3.85 3.60 -4.58
C VAL A 57 4.02 5.11 -4.63
N ALA A 58 3.26 5.83 -5.47
CA ALA A 58 3.36 7.28 -5.56
C ALA A 58 3.08 7.97 -4.21
N PHE A 59 2.04 7.54 -3.48
CA PHE A 59 1.70 8.09 -2.18
C PHE A 59 2.83 7.90 -1.16
N CYS A 60 3.36 6.68 -1.05
CA CYS A 60 4.41 6.35 -0.09
C CYS A 60 5.75 7.06 -0.40
N GLN A 61 6.03 7.30 -1.69
CA GLN A 61 7.24 8.02 -2.11
C GLN A 61 7.12 9.53 -1.90
N VAL A 62 5.92 10.10 -2.05
CA VAL A 62 5.68 11.54 -1.88
C VAL A 62 5.52 11.91 -0.40
N TYR A 63 4.90 11.05 0.40
CA TYR A 63 4.56 11.33 1.79
C TYR A 63 5.04 10.23 2.76
N PRO A 64 6.36 9.95 2.82
CA PRO A 64 6.90 8.86 3.65
C PRO A 64 6.62 9.04 5.15
N GLU A 65 6.45 10.28 5.63
CA GLU A 65 6.07 10.58 7.00
C GLU A 65 4.62 10.21 7.33
N LYS A 66 3.80 9.94 6.31
CA LYS A 66 2.42 9.44 6.42
C LYS A 66 2.36 7.92 6.32
N CYS A 67 3.50 7.24 6.43
CA CYS A 67 3.61 5.78 6.32
C CYS A 67 4.33 5.16 7.53
N LEU A 68 4.48 5.95 8.60
CA LEU A 68 5.25 5.68 9.81
C LEU A 68 4.61 4.64 10.74
#